data_AF-A0A654BZE0-F1
#
_entry.id   AF-A0A654BZE0-F1
#
_cell.length_a   1.000
_cell.length_b   1.000
_cell.length_c   1.000
_cell.angle_alpha   90.00
_cell.angle_beta   90.00
_cell.angle_gamma   90.00
#
_symmetry.space_group_name_H-M   'P 1'
#
loop_
_entity.id
_entity.type
_entity.pdbx_description
1 polymer ?
#
loop_
_entity_poly.entity_id
_entity_poly.type
_entity_poly.pdbx_seq_one_letter_code
_entity_poly.pdbx_strand_id
1 'polypeptide(L)' 'MRLFGELKCSNCHREIKDDENIFIKVQAKDLHGYTNLDGWSNEQYKLCETCAKQLK' A
#
# COMPACT_ATOMS: atom_id res chain seq x y z
N MET A 1 10.94 12.12 13.52
CA MET A 1 11.32 10.71 13.74
C MET A 1 10.15 9.86 13.27
N ARG A 2 10.29 9.13 12.15
CA ARG A 2 9.21 8.28 11.64
C ARG A 2 9.00 7.13 12.64
N LEU A 3 7.90 7.17 13.39
CA LEU A 3 7.52 6.16 14.39
C LEU A 3 7.01 4.85 13.75
N PHE A 4 6.81 4.87 12.44
CA PHE A 4 6.40 3.74 11.63
C PHE A 4 7.51 3.47 10.61
N GLY A 5 7.93 2.20 10.49
CA GLY A 5 9.05 1.80 9.64
C GLY A 5 8.89 2.27 8.18
N GLU A 6 10.00 2.29 7.45
CA GLU A 6 10.04 2.64 6.02
C GLU A 6 8.91 1.95 5.25
N LEU A 7 8.12 2.73 4.52
CA LEU A 7 7.06 2.21 3.67
C LEU A 7 7.69 1.46 2.50
N LYS A 8 7.46 0.15 2.38
CA LYS A 8 8.08 -0.68 1.33
C LYS A 8 7.04 -1.28 0.40
N CYS A 9 7.40 -1.37 -0.88
CA CYS A 9 6.63 -2.11 -1.86
C CYS A 9 6.65 -3.60 -1.51
N SER A 10 5.48 -4.23 -1.37
CA SER A 10 5.37 -5.64 -1.02
C SER A 10 5.84 -6.60 -2.12
N ASN A 11 6.08 -6.11 -3.35
CA ASN A 11 6.58 -6.92 -4.46
C ASN A 11 8.10 -6.79 -4.65
N CYS A 12 8.61 -5.56 -4.79
CA CYS A 12 10.04 -5.32 -5.08
C CYS A 12 10.86 -4.87 -3.87
N HIS A 13 10.25 -4.74 -2.69
CA HIS A 13 10.88 -4.39 -1.41
C HIS A 13 11.58 -3.02 -1.37
N ARG A 14 11.52 -2.24 -2.45
CA ARG A 14 12.02 -0.86 -2.46
C ARG A 14 11.22 0.01 -1.50
N GLU A 15 11.89 0.98 -0.89
CA GLU A 15 11.21 2.06 -0.18
C GLU A 15 10.35 2.87 -1.16
N ILE A 16 9.14 3.20 -0.70
CA ILE A 16 8.21 4.13 -1.33
C ILE A 16 8.33 5.44 -0.56
N LYS A 17 8.74 6.49 -1.26
CA LYS A 17 8.94 7.81 -0.66
C LYS A 17 7.59 8.49 -0.39
N ASP A 18 7.62 9.48 0.50
CA ASP A 18 6.41 10.21 0.94
C ASP A 18 5.72 10.98 -0.21
N ASP A 19 6.43 11.26 -1.30
CA ASP A 19 5.93 11.94 -2.51
C ASP A 19 5.47 10.96 -3.61
N GLU A 20 5.61 9.65 -3.40
CA GLU A 20 5.21 8.63 -4.37
C GLU A 20 3.78 8.12 -4.11
N ASN A 21 3.06 7.84 -5.21
CA ASN A 21 1.75 7.19 -5.12
C ASN A 21 1.90 5.73 -4.67
N ILE A 22 1.04 5.32 -3.73
CA ILE A 22 0.88 3.92 -3.33
C ILE A 22 -0.33 3.31 -4.05
N PHE A 23 -0.22 2.02 -4.36
CA PHE A 23 -1.30 1.24 -4.94
C PHE A 23 -1.62 0.08 -4.00
N ILE A 24 -2.88 -0.04 -3.61
CA ILE A 24 -3.32 -1.10 -2.71
C ILE A 24 -4.10 -2.13 -3.52
N LYS A 25 -3.66 -3.38 -3.49
CA LYS A 25 -4.39 -4.50 -4.11
C LYS A 25 -5.37 -5.09 -3.11
N VAL A 26 -6.66 -4.86 -3.32
CA VAL A 26 -7.76 -5.39 -2.50
C VAL A 26 -8.77 -6.13 -3.36
N GLN A 27 -9.37 -7.19 -2.82
CA GLN A 27 -10.52 -7.83 -3.46
C GLN A 27 -11.78 -7.08 -3.03
N ALA A 28 -12.65 -6.73 -3.99
CA ALA A 28 -13.87 -5.98 -3.68
C ALA A 28 -14.80 -6.70 -2.70
N LYS A 29 -14.80 -8.05 -2.71
CA LYS A 29 -15.55 -8.87 -1.75
C LYS A 29 -15.08 -8.72 -0.30
N ASP A 30 -13.88 -8.20 -0.07
CA ASP A 30 -13.34 -7.99 1.27
C ASP A 30 -13.66 -6.56 1.78
N LEU A 31 -14.28 -5.71 0.94
CA LEU A 31 -14.68 -4.34 1.28
C LEU A 31 -16.10 -4.33 1.83
N HIS A 32 -16.24 -4.54 3.14
CA HIS A 32 -17.52 -4.43 3.84
C HIS A 32 -17.43 -3.40 4.98
N GLY A 33 -18.27 -2.36 4.90
CA GLY A 33 -18.43 -1.35 5.96
C GLY A 33 -17.52 -0.12 5.85
N TYR A 34 -17.32 0.56 6.97
CA TYR A 34 -16.49 1.75 7.10
C TYR A 34 -15.27 1.45 7.99
N THR A 35 -14.09 1.96 7.64
CA THR A 35 -12.85 1.77 8.41
C THR A 35 -12.01 3.04 8.44
N ASN A 36 -11.05 3.11 9.37
CA ASN A 36 -10.05 4.17 9.40
C ASN A 36 -8.99 3.89 8.32
N LEU A 37 -8.79 4.84 7.41
CA LEU A 37 -7.91 4.66 6.24
C LEU A 37 -6.44 4.47 6.62
N ASP A 38 -5.94 5.20 7.62
CA ASP A 38 -4.53 5.13 8.05
C ASP A 38 -4.20 3.73 8.59
N GLY A 39 -5.00 3.26 9.56
CA GLY A 39 -4.85 1.92 10.13
C GLY A 39 -5.07 0.82 9.09
N TRP A 40 -6.15 0.90 8.31
CA TRP A 40 -6.45 -0.10 7.29
C TRP A 40 -5.34 -0.19 6.24
N SER A 41 -4.89 0.94 5.71
CA SER A 41 -3.86 0.98 4.66
C SER A 41 -2.57 0.32 5.14
N ASN A 42 -2.23 0.46 6.43
CA ASN A 42 -1.01 -0.09 6.99
C ASN A 42 -0.93 -1.62 6.90
N GLU A 43 -2.06 -2.30 6.96
CA GLU A 43 -2.18 -3.76 6.91
C GLU A 43 -2.30 -4.31 5.48
N GLN A 44 -2.44 -3.46 4.47
CA GLN A 44 -2.68 -3.91 3.10
C GLN A 44 -1.40 -4.26 2.34
N TYR A 45 -1.57 -5.03 1.28
CA TYR A 45 -0.53 -5.29 0.29
C TYR A 45 -0.29 -4.06 -0.59
N LYS A 46 0.74 -3.28 -0.26
CA LYS A 46 1.07 -1.99 -0.90
C LYS A 46 2.08 -2.18 -2.02
N LEU A 47 1.84 -1.53 -3.15
CA LEU A 47 2.68 -1.58 -4.33
C LEU A 47 3.13 -0.19 -4.73
N CYS A 48 4.36 -0.10 -5.22
CA CYS A 48 4.79 1.08 -5.95
C CYS A 48 4.16 1.11 -7.34
N GLU A 49 4.13 2.28 -7.97
CA GLU A 49 3.53 2.50 -9.29
C GLU A 49 4.03 1.51 -10.35
N THR A 50 5.34 1.24 -10.39
CA THR A 50 5.95 0.31 -11.34
C THR A 50 5.38 -1.10 -11.20
N CYS A 51 5.30 -1.62 -9.97
CA CYS A 51 4.77 -2.97 -9.74
C CYS A 51 3.25 -3.03 -9.94
N ALA A 52 2.52 -1.97 -9.61
CA ALA A 52 1.09 -1.90 -9.86
C ALA A 52 0.76 -1.95 -11.37
N LYS A 53 1.55 -1.28 -12.21
CA LYS A 53 1.39 -1.30 -13.67
C LYS A 53 1.68 -2.66 -14.30
N GLN A 54 2.55 -3.47 -13.70
CA GLN A 54 2.89 -4.81 -14.17
C GLN A 54 1.80 -5.86 -13.87
N LEU A 55 0.89 -5.57 -12.94
CA LEU A 55 -0.20 -6.47 -12.54
C LEU A 55 -1.50 -6.22 -13.33
N LYS A 56 -1.48 -5.30 -14.29
CA LYS A 56 -2.62 -5.04 -15.19
C LYS A 56 -2.77 -6.12 -16.24
#